data_AF-A0A7L4FYL6-F1
#
_entry.id   AF-A0A7L4FYL6-F1
#
_cell.length_a   1.000
_cell.length_b   1.000
_cell.length_c   1.000
_cell.angle_alpha   90.00
_cell.angle_beta   90.00
_cell.angle_gamma   90.00
#
_symmetry.space_group_name_H-M   'P 1'
#
loop_
_entity.id
_entity.type
_entity.pdbx_description
1 polymer ?
#
loop_
_entity_poly.entity_id
_entity_poly.type
_entity_poly.pdbx_seq_one_letter_code
_entity_poly.pdbx_strand_id
1 'polypeptide(L)' 'QIPWDKNPEALAKWAEGRTGFPWIDAIMTQLRQEGWIHHLARHAVACFLTRGDLWISWEEGVKV' A
#
# COMPACT_ATOMS: atom_id res chain seq x y z
N GLN A 1 6.60 18.57 8.52
CA GLN A 1 5.18 18.29 8.25
C GLN A 1 5.06 18.02 6.75
N ILE A 2 4.46 16.89 6.36
CA ILE A 2 4.35 16.49 4.94
C ILE A 2 2.87 16.64 4.53
N PRO A 3 2.56 17.38 3.44
CA PRO A 3 1.19 17.53 2.96
C PRO A 3 0.77 16.29 2.17
N TRP A 4 0.43 15.22 2.89
CA TRP A 4 -0.10 13.99 2.29
C TRP A 4 -1.50 14.20 1.72
N ASP A 5 -1.82 13.48 0.65
CA ASP A 5 -3.13 13.54 0.03
C ASP A 5 -4.17 12.73 0.82
N LYS A 6 -5.41 13.22 0.80
CA LYS A 6 -6.58 12.47 1.26
C LYS A 6 -7.30 11.87 0.06
N ASN A 7 -6.92 10.64 -0.29
CA ASN A 7 -7.51 9.90 -1.40
C ASN A 7 -8.02 8.52 -0.94
N PRO A 8 -9.25 8.44 -0.39
CA PRO A 8 -9.78 7.19 0.15
C PRO A 8 -9.98 6.11 -0.92
N GLU A 9 -10.24 6.49 -2.17
CA GLU A 9 -10.38 5.54 -3.27
C GLU A 9 -9.05 4.86 -3.61
N ALA A 10 -7.98 5.66 -3.74
CA ALA A 10 -6.64 5.13 -3.98
C ALA A 10 -6.16 4.25 -2.81
N LEU A 11 -6.43 4.67 -1.56
CA LEU A 11 -6.14 3.86 -0.37
C LEU A 11 -6.87 2.52 -0.41
N ALA A 12 -8.17 2.49 -0.75
CA ALA A 12 -8.94 1.26 -0.85
C ALA A 12 -8.39 0.33 -1.95
N LYS A 13 -8.04 0.87 -3.13
CA LYS A 13 -7.40 0.10 -4.20
C LYS A 13 -6.08 -0.51 -3.75
N TRP A 14 -5.24 0.24 -3.04
CA TRP A 14 -4.00 -0.29 -2.49
C TRP A 14 -4.23 -1.38 -1.45
N ALA A 15 -5.08 -1.12 -0.46
CA ALA A 15 -5.38 -2.07 0.61
C ALA A 15 -5.96 -3.39 0.06
N GLU A 16 -6.79 -3.32 -0.97
CA GLU A 16 -7.46 -4.48 -1.59
C GLU A 16 -6.67 -5.14 -2.72
N GLY A 17 -5.47 -4.65 -3.07
CA GLY A 17 -4.69 -5.21 -4.18
C GLY A 17 -5.36 -5.03 -5.54
N ARG A 18 -5.93 -3.84 -5.78
CA ARG A 18 -6.60 -3.43 -7.03
C ARG A 18 -5.96 -2.18 -7.64
N THR A 19 -4.65 -2.02 -7.48
CA THR A 19 -3.88 -0.88 -7.98
C THR A 19 -3.66 -0.93 -9.49
N GLY A 20 -3.72 -2.13 -10.08
CA GLY A 20 -3.39 -2.37 -11.49
C GLY A 20 -1.91 -2.65 -11.72
N PHE A 21 -1.10 -2.68 -10.66
CA PHE A 21 0.31 -3.08 -10.69
C PHE A 21 0.44 -4.49 -10.12
N PRO A 22 0.60 -5.54 -10.97
CA PRO A 22 0.53 -6.94 -10.52
C PRO A 22 1.47 -7.28 -9.36
N TRP A 23 2.65 -6.65 -9.31
CA TRP A 23 3.59 -6.81 -8.20
C TRP A 23 3.04 -6.33 -6.86
N ILE A 24 2.45 -5.14 -6.83
CA ILE A 24 1.86 -4.55 -5.61
C ILE A 24 0.59 -5.33 -5.23
N ASP A 25 -0.24 -5.63 -6.22
CA ASP A 25 -1.52 -6.33 -6.02
C ASP A 25 -1.30 -7.75 -5.46
N ALA A 26 -0.31 -8.48 -5.95
CA ALA A 26 0.05 -9.80 -5.42
C ALA A 26 0.53 -9.73 -3.97
N ILE A 27 1.37 -8.74 -3.62
CA ILE A 27 1.87 -8.57 -2.25
C ILE A 27 0.73 -8.23 -1.29
N MET A 28 -0.15 -7.30 -1.65
CA MET A 28 -1.29 -6.91 -0.82
C MET A 28 -2.30 -8.06 -0.67
N THR A 29 -2.47 -8.87 -1.73
CA THR A 29 -3.27 -10.09 -1.69
C THR A 29 -2.67 -11.12 -0.73
N GLN A 30 -1.36 -11.37 -0.81
CA GLN A 30 -0.66 -12.29 0.12
C GLN A 30 -0.80 -11.81 1.57
N LEU A 31 -0.56 -10.51 1.83
CA LEU A 31 -0.69 -9.94 3.17
C LEU A 31 -2.09 -10.16 3.75
N ARG A 32 -3.14 -9.98 2.96
CA ARG A 32 -4.53 -10.19 3.37
C ARG A 32 -4.87 -11.66 3.61
N GLN A 33 -4.33 -12.57 2.80
CA GLN A 33 -4.63 -14.00 2.89
C GLN A 33 -3.85 -14.71 3.99
N GLU A 34 -2.58 -14.33 4.18
CA GLU A 34 -1.62 -15.07 5.00
C GLU A 34 -1.19 -14.30 6.26
N GLY A 35 -1.42 -12.97 6.30
CA GLY A 35 -1.01 -12.12 7.42
C GLY A 35 0.50 -11.84 7.49
N TRP A 36 1.28 -12.31 6.51
CA TRP A 36 2.72 -12.07 6.45
C TRP A 36 3.20 -11.90 5.03
N ILE A 37 4.15 -10.97 4.85
CA ILE A 37 4.90 -10.78 3.61
C ILE A 37 6.38 -10.54 3.92
N HIS A 38 7.23 -10.94 2.98
CA HIS A 38 8.68 -10.76 3.05
C HIS A 38 9.07 -9.27 3.19
N HIS A 39 10.20 -8.98 3.83
CA HIS A 39 10.60 -7.60 4.14
C HIS A 39 10.74 -6.70 2.90
N LEU A 40 11.25 -7.22 1.79
CA LEU A 40 11.30 -6.46 0.51
C LEU A 40 9.91 -6.16 -0.04
N ALA A 41 8.94 -7.05 0.17
CA ALA A 41 7.56 -6.84 -0.23
C ALA A 41 6.91 -5.73 0.61
N ARG A 42 7.19 -5.69 1.92
CA ARG A 42 6.78 -4.58 2.82
C ARG A 42 7.33 -3.24 2.33
N HIS A 43 8.62 -3.21 1.96
CA HIS A 43 9.23 -1.98 1.43
C HIS A 43 8.58 -1.52 0.13
N ALA A 44 8.29 -2.45 -0.78
CA ALA A 44 7.65 -2.13 -2.05
C ALA A 44 6.28 -1.48 -1.85
N VAL A 45 5.38 -2.11 -1.08
CA VAL A 45 4.02 -1.60 -0.88
C VAL A 45 3.97 -0.33 -0.04
N ALA A 46 4.88 -0.18 0.94
CA ALA A 46 4.99 1.05 1.73
C ALA A 46 5.51 2.23 0.90
N CYS A 47 6.51 2.00 0.04
CA CYS A 47 7.00 3.03 -0.86
C CYS A 47 5.92 3.44 -1.87
N PHE A 48 5.24 2.47 -2.47
CA PHE A 48 4.15 2.72 -3.42
C PHE A 48 3.02 3.56 -2.82
N LEU A 49 2.58 3.23 -1.59
CA LEU A 49 1.52 4.00 -0.90
C LEU A 49 1.94 5.44 -0.60
N THR A 50 3.19 5.66 -0.21
CA THR A 50 3.66 6.93 0.33
C THR A 50 4.41 7.73 -0.74
N ARG A 51 5.73 7.81 -0.64
CA ARG A 51 6.60 8.70 -1.42
C ARG A 51 6.89 8.22 -2.85
N GLY A 52 6.49 7.00 -3.21
CA GLY A 52 6.71 6.41 -4.51
C GLY A 52 5.68 6.88 -5.53
N ASP A 53 4.40 6.65 -5.21
CA ASP A 53 3.34 6.76 -6.22
C ASP A 53 2.08 7.46 -5.69
N LEU A 54 1.43 6.93 -4.65
CA LEU A 54 0.08 7.39 -4.26
C LEU A 54 0.06 8.65 -3.39
N TRP A 55 1.19 9.06 -2.81
CA TRP A 55 1.31 10.23 -1.93
C TRP A 55 0.33 10.25 -0.74
N ILE A 56 -0.03 9.07 -0.23
CA ILE A 56 -0.91 8.90 0.94
C ILE A 56 -0.06 8.82 2.22
N SER A 57 -0.62 9.30 3.33
CA SER A 57 0.05 9.25 4.63
C SER A 57 0.41 7.83 5.05
N TRP A 58 1.63 7.64 5.54
CA TRP A 58 2.10 6.38 6.12
C TRP A 58 1.24 5.91 7.30
N GLU A 59 0.58 6.84 8.00
CA GLU A 59 -0.35 6.54 9.10
C GLU A 59 -1.52 5.67 8.64
N GLU A 60 -1.96 5.80 7.38
CA GLU A 60 -3.00 4.93 6.82
C GLU A 60 -2.47 3.52 6.54
N GLY A 61 -1.22 3.40 6.09
CA GLY A 61 -0.58 2.10 5.84
C GLY A 61 -0.34 1.26 7.10
N VAL A 62 -0.22 1.90 8.27
CA VAL A 62 -0.07 1.21 9.57
C VAL A 62 -1.37 0.56 10.05
N LYS A 63 -2.53 1.03 9.57
CA LYS A 63 -3.86 0.54 9.98
C LYS A 63 -4.32 -0.69 9.22
N VAL A 64 -3.62 -1.03 8.12
CA VAL A 64 -3.92 -2.15 7.21
C VAL A 64 -3.10 -3.37 7.61
#